data_AF-A0A2N8DRT1-F1
#
_entry.id   AF-A0A2N8DRT1-F1
#
_cell.length_a   1.000
_cell.length_b   1.000
_cell.length_c   1.000
_cell.angle_alpha   90.00
_cell.angle_beta   90.00
_cell.angle_gamma   90.00
#
_symmetry.space_group_name_H-M   'P 1'
#
loop_
_entity.id
_entity.type
_entity.pdbx_description
1 polymer ?
#
loop_
_entity_poly.entity_id
_entity_poly.type
_entity_poly.pdbx_seq_one_letter_code
_entity_poly.pdbx_strand_id
1 'polypeptide(L)'
;MSRSSISTGIALVLAFISLHAHATSFDCAKAVSFAEKSICADTALSLLDEQLNSQYVRALDSAANRNQVRIEQREWLRLRDNCVTESCLSTSMSQRLNQLSGAIPQSARPAPTSDIKRAEPRVPAPTAQVPAVASPVPANSNAQDNHQAVLYLKIALFCMAVLLLICIWLHRRGSMTIYQDYTDALFTSITPILGIGSYFVFSVWLEIPKNYALIAACVLAGLMSLQVIIQTYRSNGVSLFFLLSLFAKIALLTFYFLMMALLLCGGARTRQDARRRRGWAVFATTAFVFLSGWMCRNRQFSSIDDYIAGRT
;
A
#
# COMPACT_ATOMS: atom_id res chain seq x y z
N MET A 1 -0.37 3.29 61.10
CA MET A 1 1.05 2.93 60.88
C MET A 1 1.02 1.52 60.29
N SER A 2 1.59 1.14 59.15
CA SER A 2 2.64 1.71 58.30
C SER A 2 2.39 1.26 56.85
N ARG A 3 2.64 2.16 55.89
CA ARG A 3 2.77 1.88 54.45
C ARG A 3 4.24 1.58 54.16
N SER A 4 4.47 0.83 53.07
CA SER A 4 5.71 0.64 52.28
C SER A 4 6.65 -0.51 52.66
N SER A 5 6.86 -1.43 51.71
CA SER A 5 8.18 -1.93 51.24
C SER A 5 8.04 -3.17 50.34
N ILE A 6 7.65 -3.01 49.07
CA ILE A 6 7.88 -4.04 48.02
C ILE A 6 8.17 -3.36 46.66
N SER A 7 9.02 -2.34 46.63
CA SER A 7 9.29 -1.56 45.39
C SER A 7 10.73 -1.68 44.85
N THR A 8 11.51 -2.67 45.29
CA THR A 8 12.95 -2.76 44.97
C THR A 8 13.40 -4.09 44.38
N GLY A 9 12.50 -4.85 43.74
CA GLY A 9 12.85 -6.15 43.13
C GLY A 9 12.82 -6.22 41.59
N ILE A 10 12.15 -5.31 40.90
CA ILE A 10 11.76 -5.52 39.48
C ILE A 10 12.72 -4.84 38.47
N ALA A 11 13.67 -4.03 38.94
CA ALA A 11 14.51 -3.22 38.05
C ALA A 11 15.75 -3.94 37.45
N LEU A 12 16.03 -5.21 37.78
CA LEU A 12 17.30 -5.87 37.41
C LEU A 12 17.18 -7.06 36.43
N VAL A 13 16.03 -7.30 35.79
CA VAL A 13 15.87 -8.44 34.84
C VAL A 13 15.76 -7.99 33.37
N LEU A 14 15.71 -6.69 33.08
CA LEU A 14 15.50 -6.15 31.73
C LEU A 14 16.79 -5.96 30.88
N ALA A 15 17.93 -6.51 31.29
CA ALA A 15 19.23 -6.22 30.67
C ALA A 15 19.88 -7.35 29.85
N PHE A 16 19.16 -8.39 29.42
CA PHE A 16 19.78 -9.50 28.66
C PHE A 16 18.95 -10.07 27.49
N ILE A 17 18.31 -9.21 26.69
CA ILE A 17 17.78 -9.66 25.40
C ILE A 17 18.16 -8.66 24.30
N SER A 18 19.45 -8.60 23.98
CA SER A 18 19.91 -8.13 22.67
C SER A 18 19.66 -9.25 21.66
N LEU A 19 18.41 -9.39 21.20
CA LEU A 19 18.11 -10.21 20.03
C LEU A 19 18.78 -9.52 18.83
N HIS A 20 19.91 -10.05 18.39
CA HIS A 20 20.57 -9.62 17.15
C HIS A 20 19.63 -9.99 16.00
N ALA A 21 18.88 -9.01 15.52
CA ALA A 21 18.05 -9.16 14.34
C ALA A 21 18.96 -9.19 13.11
N HIS A 22 19.33 -10.39 12.68
CA HIS A 22 19.99 -10.59 11.40
C HIS A 22 18.94 -10.41 10.29
N ALA A 23 19.19 -9.48 9.37
CA ALA A 23 18.39 -9.32 8.19
C ALA A 23 18.92 -10.30 7.12
N THR A 24 18.07 -11.24 6.73
CA THR A 24 18.31 -12.20 5.65
C THR A 24 17.35 -11.90 4.50
N SER A 25 17.64 -12.37 3.30
CA SER A 25 16.79 -12.17 2.11
C SER A 25 15.45 -12.92 2.16
N PHE A 26 15.26 -13.77 3.17
CA PHE A 26 14.06 -14.54 3.45
C PHE A 26 13.74 -14.53 4.95
N ASP A 27 12.55 -15.01 5.32
CA ASP A 27 12.06 -15.06 6.70
C ASP A 27 12.66 -16.26 7.44
N CYS A 28 13.52 -16.00 8.43
CA CYS A 28 14.17 -17.02 9.24
C CYS A 28 13.20 -17.91 10.03
N ALA A 29 12.00 -17.41 10.36
CA ALA A 29 10.99 -18.24 11.02
C ALA A 29 10.41 -19.32 10.10
N LYS A 30 10.61 -19.19 8.78
CA LYS A 30 10.16 -20.14 7.76
C LYS A 30 11.29 -21.02 7.20
N ALA A 31 12.51 -20.91 7.75
CA ALA A 31 13.66 -21.68 7.31
C ALA A 31 13.45 -23.18 7.53
N VAL A 32 13.48 -23.97 6.46
CA VAL A 32 13.28 -25.43 6.53
C VAL A 32 14.57 -26.17 6.22
N SER A 33 15.33 -25.71 5.21
CA SER A 33 16.56 -26.37 4.77
C SER A 33 17.71 -26.12 5.74
N PHE A 34 18.74 -26.99 5.71
CA PHE A 34 19.99 -26.75 6.42
C PHE A 34 20.58 -25.39 6.03
N ALA A 35 20.62 -25.11 4.73
CA ALA A 35 21.16 -23.86 4.20
C ALA A 35 20.44 -22.63 4.78
N GLU A 36 19.11 -22.62 4.78
CA GLU A 36 18.32 -21.49 5.31
C GLU A 36 18.54 -21.30 6.81
N LYS A 37 18.56 -22.40 7.58
CA LYS A 37 18.78 -22.34 9.04
C LYS A 37 20.20 -21.86 9.37
N SER A 38 21.20 -22.30 8.62
CA SER A 38 22.59 -21.84 8.78
C SER A 38 22.76 -20.36 8.44
N ILE A 39 22.12 -19.88 7.37
CA ILE A 39 22.12 -18.45 7.02
C ILE A 39 21.50 -17.60 8.14
N CYS A 40 20.45 -18.10 8.78
CA CYS A 40 19.77 -17.42 9.88
C CYS A 40 20.54 -17.42 11.20
N ALA A 41 21.38 -18.44 11.43
CA ALA A 41 22.12 -18.61 12.68
C ALA A 41 23.49 -17.92 12.65
N ASP A 42 24.07 -17.72 11.46
CA ASP A 42 25.42 -17.17 11.31
C ASP A 42 25.43 -15.77 10.67
N THR A 43 26.07 -14.83 11.36
CA THR A 43 26.14 -13.42 10.94
C THR A 43 26.82 -13.25 9.58
N ALA A 44 27.90 -14.00 9.31
CA ALA A 44 28.67 -13.84 8.09
C ALA A 44 27.90 -14.40 6.88
N LEU A 45 27.19 -15.52 7.06
CA LEU A 45 26.30 -16.09 6.05
C LEU A 45 25.09 -15.20 5.79
N SER A 46 24.51 -14.57 6.82
CA SER A 46 23.44 -13.58 6.67
C SER A 46 23.89 -12.38 5.83
N LEU A 47 25.07 -11.81 6.12
CA LEU A 47 25.61 -10.69 5.33
C LEU A 47 25.91 -11.10 3.88
N LEU A 48 26.42 -12.31 3.67
CA LEU A 48 26.67 -12.84 2.33
C LEU A 48 25.37 -13.02 1.54
N ASP A 49 24.30 -13.46 2.21
CA ASP A 49 22.95 -13.60 1.63
C ASP A 49 22.39 -12.23 1.20
N GLU A 50 22.52 -11.20 2.03
CA GLU A 50 22.12 -9.83 1.68
C GLU A 50 22.88 -9.30 0.45
N GLN A 51 24.20 -9.49 0.42
CA GLN A 51 25.03 -9.08 -0.71
C GLN A 51 24.60 -9.79 -1.99
N LEU A 52 24.39 -11.10 -1.93
CA LEU A 52 23.94 -11.90 -3.07
C LEU A 52 22.58 -11.45 -3.58
N ASN A 53 21.63 -11.21 -2.67
CA ASN A 53 20.31 -10.69 -3.03
C ASN A 53 20.42 -9.31 -3.71
N SER A 54 21.27 -8.41 -3.19
CA SER A 54 21.49 -7.10 -3.81
C SER A 54 22.04 -7.20 -5.24
N GLN A 55 22.98 -8.11 -5.50
CA GLN A 55 23.54 -8.32 -6.84
C GLN A 55 22.54 -9.01 -7.76
N TYR A 56 21.74 -9.94 -7.25
CA TYR A 56 20.67 -10.57 -8.01
C TYR A 56 19.64 -9.54 -8.49
N VAL A 57 19.24 -8.58 -7.64
CA VAL A 57 18.35 -7.48 -8.02
C VAL A 57 18.97 -6.63 -9.13
N ARG A 58 20.27 -6.27 -9.01
CA ARG A 58 20.97 -5.51 -10.06
C ARG A 58 21.05 -6.28 -11.38
N ALA A 59 21.39 -7.57 -11.32
CA ALA A 59 21.43 -8.43 -12.51
C ALA A 59 20.04 -8.55 -13.17
N LEU A 60 18.96 -8.61 -12.40
CA LEU A 60 17.60 -8.57 -12.95
C LEU A 60 17.28 -7.25 -13.64
N ASP A 61 17.83 -6.13 -13.19
CA ASP A 61 17.54 -4.82 -13.76
C ASP A 61 18.39 -4.50 -14.99
N SER A 62 19.60 -5.06 -15.08
CA SER A 62 20.48 -4.90 -16.26
C SER A 62 20.28 -5.98 -17.33
N ALA A 63 19.63 -7.11 -17.03
CA ALA A 63 19.50 -8.22 -17.97
C ALA A 63 18.50 -7.95 -19.11
N ALA A 64 18.93 -8.22 -20.34
CA ALA A 64 18.06 -8.24 -21.52
C ALA A 64 16.93 -9.28 -21.39
N ASN A 65 17.22 -10.44 -20.79
CA ASN A 65 16.24 -11.49 -20.51
C ASN A 65 16.10 -11.76 -19.01
N ARG A 66 15.21 -11.01 -18.35
CA ARG A 66 14.95 -11.13 -16.90
C ARG A 66 14.41 -12.50 -16.48
N ASN A 67 13.71 -13.21 -17.38
CA ASN A 67 13.14 -14.52 -17.06
C ASN A 67 14.22 -15.58 -16.96
N GLN A 68 15.24 -15.51 -17.82
CA GLN A 68 16.39 -16.41 -17.75
C GLN A 68 17.12 -16.26 -16.40
N VAL A 69 17.40 -15.03 -15.97
CA VAL A 69 18.06 -14.75 -14.67
C VAL A 69 17.25 -15.32 -13.48
N ARG A 70 15.92 -15.27 -13.53
CA ARG A 70 15.05 -15.88 -12.50
C ARG A 70 15.12 -17.40 -12.49
N ILE A 71 15.17 -18.03 -13.66
CA ILE A 71 15.27 -19.48 -13.79
C ILE A 71 16.60 -19.95 -13.20
N GLU A 72 17.70 -19.33 -13.63
CA GLU A 72 19.05 -19.64 -13.14
C GLU A 72 19.16 -19.44 -11.63
N GLN A 73 18.57 -18.37 -11.08
CA GLN A 73 18.58 -18.14 -9.63
C GLN A 73 17.81 -19.23 -8.87
N ARG A 74 16.65 -19.66 -9.39
CA ARG A 74 15.85 -20.72 -8.77
C ARG A 74 16.55 -22.07 -8.83
N GLU A 75 17.22 -22.36 -9.93
CA GLU A 75 18.04 -23.57 -10.07
C GLU A 75 19.22 -23.56 -9.12
N TRP A 76 19.91 -22.42 -9.00
CA TRP A 76 20.97 -22.27 -8.02
C TRP A 76 20.49 -22.44 -6.57
N LEU A 77 19.31 -21.91 -6.21
CA LEU A 77 18.74 -22.11 -4.87
C LEU A 77 18.54 -23.59 -4.54
N ARG A 78 18.07 -24.40 -5.50
CA ARG A 78 17.95 -25.86 -5.31
C ARG A 78 19.30 -26.53 -5.11
N LEU A 79 20.35 -26.07 -5.79
CA LEU A 79 21.72 -26.57 -5.61
C LEU A 79 22.27 -26.17 -4.23
N ARG A 80 22.08 -24.92 -3.81
CA ARG A 80 22.46 -24.41 -2.49
C ARG A 80 21.82 -25.23 -1.37
N ASP A 81 20.53 -25.54 -1.50
CA ASP A 81 19.78 -26.26 -0.46
C ASP A 81 20.21 -27.73 -0.29
N ASN A 82 21.04 -28.26 -1.20
CA ASN A 82 21.67 -29.58 -1.04
C ASN A 82 22.94 -29.54 -0.17
N CYS A 83 23.43 -28.36 0.22
CA CYS A 83 24.57 -28.26 1.13
C CYS A 83 24.21 -28.78 2.52
N VAL A 84 25.15 -29.53 3.13
CA VAL A 84 25.04 -30.07 4.50
C VAL A 84 26.14 -29.54 5.43
N THR A 85 27.02 -28.67 4.92
CA THR A 85 28.07 -27.99 5.68
C THR A 85 28.07 -26.49 5.38
N GLU A 86 28.50 -25.68 6.35
CA GLU A 86 28.65 -24.23 6.16
C GLU A 86 29.74 -23.88 5.13
N SER A 87 30.77 -24.72 4.99
CA SER A 87 31.81 -24.56 3.96
C SER A 87 31.26 -24.74 2.54
N CYS A 88 30.38 -25.74 2.34
CA CYS A 88 29.66 -25.92 1.08
C CYS A 88 28.79 -24.69 0.77
N LEU A 89 28.04 -24.25 1.79
CA LEU A 89 27.09 -23.16 1.67
C LEU A 89 27.77 -21.83 1.33
N SER A 90 28.78 -21.43 2.11
CA SER A 90 29.57 -20.21 1.88
C SER A 90 30.25 -20.22 0.51
N THR A 91 30.78 -21.37 0.07
CA THR A 91 31.38 -21.53 -1.26
C THR A 91 30.34 -21.34 -2.37
N SER A 92 29.20 -22.02 -2.28
CA SER A 92 28.11 -21.92 -3.26
C SER A 92 27.57 -20.49 -3.38
N MET A 93 27.37 -19.81 -2.25
CA MET A 93 26.92 -18.42 -2.21
C MET A 93 27.95 -17.45 -2.79
N SER A 94 29.23 -17.61 -2.44
CA SER A 94 30.30 -16.75 -2.97
C SER A 94 30.48 -16.92 -4.48
N GLN A 95 30.40 -18.15 -4.98
CA GLN A 95 30.46 -18.42 -6.43
C GLN A 95 29.29 -17.75 -7.16
N ARG A 96 28.08 -17.84 -6.63
CA ARG A 96 26.91 -17.20 -7.23
C ARG A 96 27.01 -15.67 -7.21
N LEU A 97 27.49 -15.10 -6.11
CA LEU A 97 27.74 -13.66 -6.00
C LEU A 97 28.69 -13.17 -7.10
N ASN A 98 29.77 -13.93 -7.36
CA ASN A 98 30.73 -13.61 -8.42
C ASN A 98 30.11 -13.71 -9.83
N GLN A 99 29.29 -14.75 -10.09
CA GLN A 99 28.57 -14.88 -11.36
C GLN A 99 27.64 -13.71 -11.63
N LEU A 100 26.89 -13.27 -10.61
CA LEU A 100 25.96 -12.14 -10.72
C LEU A 100 26.70 -10.80 -10.91
N SER A 101 27.87 -10.65 -10.28
CA SER A 101 28.68 -9.43 -10.38
C SER A 101 29.38 -9.29 -11.73
N GLY A 102 29.72 -10.40 -12.41
CA GLY A 102 30.31 -10.40 -13.75
C GLY A 102 29.34 -10.11 -14.90
N ALA A 103 28.02 -10.11 -14.65
CA ALA A 103 26.98 -10.01 -15.67
C ALA A 103 26.47 -8.57 -15.94
N ILE A 104 27.07 -7.54 -15.33
CA ILE A 104 26.68 -6.13 -15.51
C ILE A 104 27.69 -5.43 -16.45
N PRO A 105 27.30 -5.07 -17.70
CA PRO A 105 28.06 -4.10 -18.48
C PRO A 105 27.88 -2.71 -17.85
N GLN A 106 28.96 -2.10 -17.39
CA GLN A 106 28.93 -0.71 -16.91
C GLN A 106 28.78 0.22 -18.12
N SER A 107 27.60 0.84 -18.32
CA SER A 107 27.42 2.22 -18.81
C SER A 107 25.98 2.46 -19.28
N ALA A 108 25.37 3.55 -18.81
CA ALA A 108 24.79 4.64 -19.62
C ALA A 108 23.50 5.23 -19.01
N ARG A 109 23.60 6.50 -18.64
CA ARG A 109 22.51 7.45 -18.37
C ARG A 109 22.37 8.37 -19.60
N PRO A 110 21.18 8.89 -19.92
CA PRO A 110 21.13 10.25 -20.48
C PRO A 110 20.10 11.18 -19.81
N ALA A 111 20.43 12.47 -19.86
CA ALA A 111 19.64 13.63 -19.45
C ALA A 111 18.87 14.25 -20.65
N PRO A 112 17.92 15.17 -20.44
CA PRO A 112 17.03 15.69 -21.49
C PRO A 112 17.46 17.05 -22.04
N THR A 113 17.08 17.35 -23.29
CA THR A 113 17.19 18.70 -23.89
C THR A 113 15.89 19.12 -24.57
N SER A 114 15.43 20.32 -24.22
CA SER A 114 14.42 21.15 -24.86
C SER A 114 15.00 21.90 -26.07
N ASP A 115 14.17 22.23 -27.08
CA ASP A 115 13.84 23.62 -27.47
C ASP A 115 13.20 23.76 -28.87
N ILE A 116 12.05 24.45 -28.89
CA ILE A 116 11.67 25.67 -29.66
C ILE A 116 12.11 25.79 -31.14
N LYS A 117 11.18 26.02 -32.10
CA LYS A 117 10.84 27.38 -32.64
C LYS A 117 9.79 27.38 -33.77
N ARG A 118 9.02 28.47 -33.76
CA ARG A 118 7.98 28.96 -34.69
C ARG A 118 8.57 29.88 -35.76
N ALA A 119 7.98 29.95 -36.96
CA ALA A 119 7.78 31.20 -37.72
C ALA A 119 6.97 31.00 -39.03
N GLU A 120 6.15 32.00 -39.33
CA GLU A 120 5.21 32.22 -40.45
C GLU A 120 5.84 33.18 -41.48
N PRO A 121 5.26 33.36 -42.69
CA PRO A 121 5.11 34.73 -43.20
C PRO A 121 3.74 35.08 -43.86
N ARG A 122 3.43 36.38 -43.77
CA ARG A 122 2.23 37.16 -44.13
C ARG A 122 2.39 37.83 -45.52
N VAL A 123 1.29 38.38 -46.11
CA VAL A 123 1.11 39.68 -46.85
C VAL A 123 -0.09 39.60 -47.87
N PRO A 124 -0.83 40.67 -48.27
CA PRO A 124 -1.56 41.73 -47.55
C PRO A 124 -3.05 41.93 -48.03
N ALA A 125 -3.73 42.99 -47.55
CA ALA A 125 -5.15 43.35 -47.75
C ALA A 125 -5.50 44.05 -49.10
N PRO A 126 -6.80 44.37 -49.38
CA PRO A 126 -7.26 45.74 -49.07
C PRO A 126 -8.73 45.93 -48.63
N THR A 127 -8.91 46.99 -47.82
CA THR A 127 -10.04 47.94 -47.64
C THR A 127 -11.51 47.53 -47.76
N ALA A 128 -12.29 47.74 -46.68
CA ALA A 128 -13.45 48.66 -46.65
C ALA A 128 -14.11 48.74 -45.25
N GLN A 129 -14.22 49.98 -44.75
CA GLN A 129 -15.33 50.61 -44.01
C GLN A 129 -15.97 49.96 -42.74
N VAL A 130 -16.03 50.81 -41.70
CA VAL A 130 -16.65 50.64 -40.38
C VAL A 130 -18.20 50.73 -40.47
N PRO A 131 -18.95 50.08 -39.56
CA PRO A 131 -19.29 50.75 -38.30
C PRO A 131 -19.23 49.86 -37.04
N ALA A 132 -19.22 50.55 -35.89
CA ALA A 132 -19.10 50.05 -34.53
C ALA A 132 -19.96 48.80 -34.23
N VAL A 133 -19.31 47.75 -33.71
CA VAL A 133 -19.97 46.60 -33.09
C VAL A 133 -19.43 46.44 -31.67
N ALA A 134 -20.40 46.36 -30.76
CA ALA A 134 -20.39 46.02 -29.34
C ALA A 134 -19.07 45.48 -28.75
N SER A 135 -18.73 46.05 -27.58
CA SER A 135 -17.85 45.44 -26.59
C SER A 135 -18.12 43.93 -26.45
N PRO A 136 -17.08 43.08 -26.35
CA PRO A 136 -17.31 41.66 -26.11
C PRO A 136 -17.93 41.50 -24.72
N VAL A 137 -19.16 41.00 -24.70
CA VAL A 137 -19.80 40.43 -23.51
C VAL A 137 -18.84 39.39 -22.92
N PRO A 138 -18.51 39.42 -21.62
CA PRO A 138 -17.64 38.41 -21.03
C PRO A 138 -18.33 37.05 -21.17
N ALA A 139 -17.66 36.13 -21.86
CA ALA A 139 -18.09 34.75 -21.96
C ALA A 139 -18.32 34.20 -20.54
N ASN A 140 -19.47 33.56 -20.36
CA ASN A 140 -19.97 32.99 -19.11
C ASN A 140 -18.93 32.06 -18.46
N SER A 141 -18.08 32.63 -17.60
CA SER A 141 -16.98 31.95 -16.89
C SER A 141 -17.49 30.72 -16.14
N ASN A 142 -18.73 30.80 -15.62
CA ASN A 142 -19.35 29.72 -14.87
C ASN A 142 -19.56 28.42 -15.69
N ALA A 143 -19.80 28.50 -17.00
CA ALA A 143 -19.99 27.29 -17.83
C ALA A 143 -18.66 26.64 -18.22
N GLN A 144 -17.65 27.46 -18.53
CA GLN A 144 -16.30 27.02 -18.88
C GLN A 144 -15.57 26.45 -17.66
N ASP A 145 -15.70 27.09 -16.49
CA ASP A 145 -15.12 26.65 -15.22
C ASP A 145 -15.70 25.31 -14.75
N ASN A 146 -17.02 25.12 -14.92
CA ASN A 146 -17.68 23.84 -14.61
C ASN A 146 -17.22 22.71 -15.52
N HIS A 147 -17.05 22.96 -16.82
CA HIS A 147 -16.55 21.95 -17.75
C HIS A 147 -15.10 21.54 -17.41
N GLN A 148 -14.27 22.53 -17.06
CA GLN A 148 -12.88 22.31 -16.68
C GLN A 148 -12.74 21.57 -15.33
N ALA A 149 -13.57 21.89 -14.35
CA ALA A 149 -13.64 21.15 -13.08
C ALA A 149 -14.07 19.69 -13.28
N VAL A 150 -15.07 19.44 -14.14
CA VAL A 150 -15.50 18.08 -14.49
C VAL A 150 -14.40 17.31 -15.21
N LEU A 151 -13.64 17.97 -16.09
CA LEU A 151 -12.50 17.37 -16.76
C LEU A 151 -11.41 16.96 -15.74
N TYR A 152 -11.03 17.84 -14.82
CA TYR A 152 -10.06 17.52 -13.77
C TYR A 152 -10.52 16.39 -12.86
N LEU A 153 -11.80 16.37 -12.48
CA LEU A 153 -12.37 15.27 -11.70
C LEU A 153 -12.27 13.94 -12.46
N LYS A 154 -12.60 13.93 -13.75
CA LYS A 154 -12.49 12.72 -14.59
C LYS A 154 -11.05 12.24 -14.71
N ILE A 155 -10.10 13.16 -14.94
CA ILE A 155 -8.67 12.84 -14.99
C ILE A 155 -8.21 12.28 -13.65
N ALA A 156 -8.58 12.90 -12.53
CA ALA A 156 -8.23 12.42 -11.19
C ALA A 156 -8.78 11.01 -10.91
N LEU A 157 -10.04 10.74 -11.27
CA LEU A 157 -10.65 9.41 -11.13
C LEU A 157 -9.95 8.37 -12.01
N PHE A 158 -9.59 8.73 -13.24
CA PHE A 158 -8.83 7.86 -14.13
C PHE A 158 -7.43 7.55 -13.56
N CYS A 159 -6.69 8.56 -13.12
CA CYS A 159 -5.38 8.39 -12.49
C CYS A 159 -5.47 7.56 -11.21
N MET A 160 -6.49 7.78 -10.37
CA MET A 160 -6.73 6.98 -9.16
C MET A 160 -7.00 5.52 -9.51
N ALA A 161 -7.82 5.25 -10.54
CA ALA A 161 -8.11 3.89 -10.99
C ALA A 161 -6.87 3.19 -11.56
N VAL A 162 -6.07 3.87 -12.39
CA VAL A 162 -4.80 3.36 -12.91
C VAL A 162 -3.83 3.06 -11.75
N LEU A 163 -3.72 3.96 -10.77
CA LEU A 163 -2.86 3.75 -9.62
C LEU A 163 -3.33 2.58 -8.76
N LEU A 164 -4.63 2.40 -8.54
CA LEU A 164 -5.19 1.22 -7.87
C LEU A 164 -4.86 -0.08 -8.61
N LEU A 165 -4.96 -0.10 -9.94
CA LEU A 165 -4.57 -1.27 -10.74
C LEU A 165 -3.08 -1.59 -10.60
N ILE A 166 -2.22 -0.57 -10.56
CA ILE A 166 -0.78 -0.73 -10.27
C ILE A 166 -0.57 -1.31 -8.87
N CYS A 167 -1.29 -0.81 -7.86
CA CYS A 167 -1.23 -1.33 -6.49
C CYS A 167 -1.61 -2.81 -6.43
N ILE A 168 -2.72 -3.19 -7.08
CA ILE A 168 -3.20 -4.58 -7.14
C ILE A 168 -2.20 -5.47 -7.88
N TRP A 169 -1.59 -4.98 -8.96
CA TRP A 169 -0.57 -5.71 -9.70
C TRP A 169 0.70 -5.93 -8.85
N LEU A 170 1.21 -4.89 -8.19
CA LEU A 170 2.34 -4.99 -7.27
C LEU A 170 2.04 -5.91 -6.09
N HIS A 171 0.80 -5.88 -5.60
CA HIS A 171 0.34 -6.78 -4.55
C HIS A 171 0.39 -8.23 -4.99
N ARG A 172 -0.15 -8.55 -6.17
CA ARG A 172 -0.09 -9.91 -6.73
C ARG A 172 1.33 -10.39 -7.02
N ARG A 173 2.23 -9.48 -7.38
CA ARG A 173 3.65 -9.79 -7.59
C ARG A 173 4.40 -10.08 -6.28
N GLY A 174 3.81 -9.80 -5.14
CA GLY A 174 4.46 -9.93 -3.82
C GLY A 174 5.37 -8.76 -3.46
N SER A 175 5.36 -7.66 -4.23
CA SER A 175 6.20 -6.48 -3.95
C SER A 175 5.65 -5.59 -2.84
N MET A 176 4.33 -5.62 -2.62
CA MET A 176 3.66 -4.89 -1.55
C MET A 176 2.47 -5.69 -1.00
N THR A 177 2.05 -5.42 0.22
CA THR A 177 0.85 -6.03 0.82
C THR A 177 -0.22 -4.97 1.04
N ILE A 178 -1.40 -5.16 0.42
CA ILE A 178 -2.58 -4.33 0.68
C ILE A 178 -3.22 -4.82 1.97
N TYR A 179 -3.76 -6.04 1.99
CA TYR A 179 -4.26 -6.68 3.21
C TYR A 179 -3.42 -7.90 3.54
N GLN A 180 -2.93 -7.98 4.78
CA GLN A 180 -2.19 -9.15 5.25
C GLN A 180 -3.12 -10.35 5.38
N ASP A 181 -4.26 -10.16 6.03
CA ASP A 181 -5.24 -11.19 6.32
C ASP A 181 -6.66 -10.61 6.40
N TYR A 182 -7.65 -11.46 6.72
CA TYR A 182 -9.04 -11.01 6.85
C TYR A 182 -9.24 -10.04 8.01
N THR A 183 -8.41 -10.11 9.06
CA THR A 183 -8.48 -9.22 10.22
C THR A 183 -8.04 -7.80 9.83
N ASP A 184 -6.95 -7.64 9.07
CA ASP A 184 -6.49 -6.34 8.54
C ASP A 184 -7.55 -5.70 7.64
N ALA A 185 -8.13 -6.47 6.71
CA ALA A 185 -9.19 -5.99 5.84
C ALA A 185 -10.44 -5.56 6.62
N LEU A 186 -10.82 -6.33 7.65
CA LEU A 186 -11.95 -6.02 8.52
C LEU A 186 -11.71 -4.74 9.34
N PHE A 187 -10.57 -4.63 10.02
CA PHE A 187 -10.22 -3.45 10.81
C PHE A 187 -10.18 -2.18 9.95
N THR A 188 -9.58 -2.26 8.76
CA THR A 188 -9.56 -1.14 7.81
C THR A 188 -10.98 -0.73 7.40
N SER A 189 -11.85 -1.70 7.12
CA SER A 189 -13.21 -1.43 6.62
C SER A 189 -14.16 -0.91 7.70
N ILE A 190 -14.03 -1.40 8.94
CA ILE A 190 -14.94 -1.07 10.04
C ILE A 190 -14.56 0.25 10.74
N THR A 191 -13.31 0.71 10.63
CA THR A 191 -12.81 1.90 11.33
C THR A 191 -13.72 3.13 11.17
N PRO A 192 -14.16 3.53 9.96
CA PRO A 192 -15.05 4.69 9.82
C PRO A 192 -16.45 4.44 10.41
N ILE A 193 -16.93 3.20 10.33
CA ILE A 193 -18.25 2.80 10.85
C ILE A 193 -18.25 2.85 12.37
N LEU A 194 -17.20 2.36 13.03
CA LEU A 194 -17.05 2.46 14.48
C LEU A 194 -16.90 3.90 14.94
N GLY A 195 -16.16 4.74 14.20
CA GLY A 195 -16.07 6.17 14.50
C GLY A 195 -17.44 6.84 14.49
N ILE A 196 -18.17 6.73 13.39
CA ILE A 196 -19.50 7.36 13.25
C ILE A 196 -20.51 6.71 14.22
N GLY A 197 -20.54 5.39 14.29
CA GLY A 197 -21.46 4.63 15.13
C GLY A 197 -21.27 4.90 16.62
N SER A 198 -20.02 4.97 17.09
CA SER A 198 -19.73 5.29 18.50
C SER A 198 -20.18 6.68 18.89
N TYR A 199 -20.10 7.68 18.00
CA TYR A 199 -20.68 9.00 18.26
C TYR A 199 -22.18 8.92 18.55
N PHE A 200 -22.94 8.18 17.74
CA PHE A 200 -24.38 8.01 17.96
C PHE A 200 -24.67 7.19 19.22
N VAL A 201 -23.90 6.14 19.50
CA VAL A 201 -24.04 5.35 20.74
C VAL A 201 -23.81 6.25 21.96
N PHE A 202 -22.72 7.03 21.99
CA PHE A 202 -22.43 7.91 23.12
C PHE A 202 -23.46 9.03 23.26
N SER A 203 -23.85 9.69 22.16
CA SER A 203 -24.72 10.87 22.23
C SER A 203 -26.21 10.55 22.33
N VAL A 204 -26.69 9.48 21.70
CA VAL A 204 -28.11 9.13 21.63
C VAL A 204 -28.48 8.03 22.62
N TRP A 205 -27.64 6.99 22.76
CA TRP A 205 -27.97 5.84 23.60
C TRP A 205 -27.50 6.01 25.04
N LEU A 206 -26.31 6.59 25.24
CA LEU A 206 -25.74 6.86 26.57
C LEU A 206 -25.97 8.30 27.04
N GLU A 207 -26.63 9.13 26.22
CA GLU A 207 -26.97 10.53 26.52
C GLU A 207 -25.78 11.39 26.97
N ILE A 208 -24.56 11.02 26.56
CA ILE A 208 -23.33 11.77 26.87
C ILE A 208 -23.36 13.10 26.10
N PRO A 209 -22.95 14.23 26.72
CA PRO A 209 -22.92 15.51 26.03
C PRO A 209 -22.12 15.44 24.72
N LYS A 210 -22.64 16.08 23.66
CA LYS A 210 -22.18 15.92 22.27
C LYS A 210 -20.69 16.19 22.08
N ASN A 211 -20.11 17.13 22.84
CA ASN A 211 -18.68 17.42 22.82
C ASN A 211 -17.85 16.23 23.30
N TYR A 212 -18.23 15.59 24.42
CA TYR A 212 -17.52 14.41 24.93
C TYR A 212 -17.76 13.17 24.05
N ALA A 213 -18.98 12.99 23.53
CA ALA A 213 -19.28 11.93 22.57
C ALA A 213 -18.43 12.05 21.29
N LEU A 214 -18.25 13.28 20.77
CA LEU A 214 -17.40 13.55 19.62
C LEU A 214 -15.92 13.24 19.92
N ILE A 215 -15.41 13.69 21.07
CA ILE A 215 -14.03 13.39 21.48
C ILE A 215 -13.81 11.89 21.59
N ALA A 216 -14.71 11.16 22.26
CA ALA A 216 -14.61 9.72 22.43
C ALA A 216 -14.64 8.97 21.08
N ALA A 217 -15.53 9.37 20.17
CA ALA A 217 -15.62 8.81 18.83
C ALA A 217 -14.34 9.08 18.00
N CYS A 218 -13.81 10.31 18.05
CA CYS A 218 -12.56 10.67 17.39
C CYS A 218 -11.36 9.91 17.96
N VAL A 219 -11.28 9.73 19.28
CA VAL A 219 -10.22 8.93 19.93
C VAL A 219 -10.31 7.48 19.47
N LEU A 220 -11.50 6.87 19.49
CA LEU A 220 -11.68 5.49 19.02
C LEU A 220 -11.28 5.32 17.55
N ALA A 221 -11.78 6.20 16.67
CA ALA A 221 -11.45 6.17 15.24
C ALA A 221 -9.95 6.42 15.00
N GLY A 222 -9.34 7.32 15.76
CA GLY A 222 -7.91 7.64 15.70
C GLY A 222 -7.04 6.45 16.13
N LEU A 223 -7.37 5.79 17.23
CA LEU A 223 -6.67 4.59 17.68
C LEU A 223 -6.78 3.45 16.67
N MET A 224 -7.97 3.21 16.12
CA MET A 224 -8.16 2.19 15.07
C MET A 224 -7.39 2.53 13.79
N SER A 225 -7.42 3.79 13.35
CA SER A 225 -6.66 4.25 12.18
C SER A 225 -5.16 4.11 12.40
N LEU A 226 -4.67 4.44 13.60
CA LEU A 226 -3.28 4.27 13.98
C LEU A 226 -2.87 2.80 13.92
N GLN A 227 -3.71 1.88 14.40
CA GLN A 227 -3.45 0.44 14.28
C GLN A 227 -3.34 0.00 12.83
N VAL A 228 -4.27 0.42 11.95
CA VAL A 228 -4.20 0.12 10.51
C VAL A 228 -2.91 0.65 9.88
N ILE A 229 -2.48 1.86 10.25
CA ILE A 229 -1.23 2.46 9.77
C ILE A 229 -0.02 1.66 10.24
N ILE A 230 0.04 1.30 11.54
CA ILE A 230 1.13 0.50 12.11
C ILE A 230 1.22 -0.86 11.41
N GLN A 231 0.10 -1.54 11.18
CA GLN A 231 0.10 -2.83 10.50
C GLN A 231 0.50 -2.71 9.03
N THR A 232 0.02 -1.68 8.33
CA THR A 232 0.40 -1.41 6.94
C THR A 232 1.90 -1.10 6.82
N TYR A 233 2.46 -0.39 7.81
CA TYR A 233 3.89 -0.13 7.91
C TYR A 233 4.67 -1.41 8.18
N ARG A 234 4.24 -2.25 9.12
CA ARG A 234 4.88 -3.55 9.40
C ARG A 234 4.89 -4.47 8.19
N SER A 235 3.80 -4.50 7.41
CA SER A 235 3.68 -5.38 6.24
C SER A 235 4.45 -4.90 5.00
N ASN A 236 4.87 -3.62 4.94
CA ASN A 236 5.51 -3.02 3.76
C ASN A 236 6.87 -2.36 4.04
N GLY A 237 7.24 -2.19 5.32
CA GLY A 237 8.45 -1.52 5.78
C GLY A 237 8.48 0.00 5.50
N VAL A 238 9.65 0.62 5.72
CA VAL A 238 9.94 2.02 5.36
C VAL A 238 10.20 2.13 3.85
N SER A 239 9.17 1.91 3.04
CA SER A 239 9.28 1.96 1.58
C SER A 239 8.14 2.75 0.94
N LEU A 240 8.27 3.11 -0.34
CA LEU A 240 7.18 3.72 -1.10
C LEU A 240 5.93 2.81 -1.16
N PHE A 241 6.11 1.50 -0.97
CA PHE A 241 5.01 0.54 -0.92
C PHE A 241 4.11 0.72 0.29
N PHE A 242 4.61 1.23 1.41
CA PHE A 242 3.76 1.60 2.55
C PHE A 242 2.75 2.68 2.16
N LEU A 243 3.20 3.78 1.54
CA LEU A 243 2.33 4.86 1.09
C LEU A 243 1.37 4.40 0.01
N LEU A 244 1.85 3.57 -0.91
CA LEU A 244 1.06 3.04 -2.01
C LEU A 244 -0.02 2.06 -1.52
N SER A 245 0.29 1.24 -0.52
CA SER A 245 -0.68 0.37 0.17
C SER A 245 -1.72 1.18 0.93
N LEU A 246 -1.29 2.20 1.68
CA LEU A 246 -2.21 3.10 2.40
C LEU A 246 -3.14 3.84 1.42
N PHE A 247 -2.60 4.33 0.30
CA PHE A 247 -3.38 4.90 -0.78
C PHE A 247 -4.42 3.91 -1.30
N ALA A 248 -4.02 2.66 -1.57
CA ALA A 248 -4.95 1.64 -2.07
C ALA A 248 -6.09 1.36 -1.07
N LYS A 249 -5.77 1.21 0.22
CA LYS A 249 -6.76 1.04 1.30
C LYS A 249 -7.75 2.22 1.32
N ILE A 250 -7.25 3.45 1.34
CA ILE A 250 -8.08 4.67 1.40
C ILE A 250 -8.92 4.83 0.14
N ALA A 251 -8.36 4.62 -1.05
CA ALA A 251 -9.07 4.78 -2.32
C ALA A 251 -10.19 3.75 -2.48
N LEU A 252 -9.93 2.47 -2.14
CA LEU A 252 -10.96 1.42 -2.14
C LEU A 252 -12.10 1.73 -1.16
N LEU A 253 -11.74 2.16 0.05
CA LEU A 253 -12.71 2.49 1.09
C LEU A 253 -13.54 3.73 0.74
N THR A 254 -12.90 4.76 0.19
CA THR A 254 -13.56 5.99 -0.27
C THR A 254 -14.54 5.68 -1.40
N PHE A 255 -14.13 4.87 -2.39
CA PHE A 255 -15.01 4.44 -3.47
C PHE A 255 -16.22 3.67 -2.94
N TYR A 256 -16.01 2.74 -2.01
CA TYR A 256 -17.09 1.97 -1.40
C TYR A 256 -18.08 2.85 -0.63
N PHE A 257 -17.60 3.72 0.28
CA PHE A 257 -18.50 4.58 1.06
C PHE A 257 -19.19 5.65 0.24
N LEU A 258 -18.53 6.21 -0.78
CA LEU A 258 -19.16 7.16 -1.70
C LEU A 258 -20.27 6.48 -2.50
N MET A 259 -20.01 5.28 -3.04
CA MET A 259 -21.02 4.49 -3.72
C MET A 259 -22.19 4.13 -2.79
N MET A 260 -21.93 3.73 -1.54
CA MET A 260 -22.97 3.48 -0.54
C MET A 260 -23.77 4.74 -0.22
N ALA A 261 -23.13 5.87 0.01
CA ALA A 261 -23.80 7.14 0.28
C ALA A 261 -24.71 7.56 -0.89
N LEU A 262 -24.26 7.40 -2.14
CA LEU A 262 -25.09 7.68 -3.32
C LEU A 262 -26.32 6.74 -3.42
N LEU A 263 -26.15 5.48 -3.07
CA LEU A 263 -27.24 4.48 -3.13
C LEU A 263 -28.25 4.66 -2.00
N LEU A 264 -27.80 4.99 -0.79
CA LEU A 264 -28.63 5.12 0.41
C LEU A 264 -29.25 6.52 0.58
N CYS A 265 -28.47 7.58 0.33
CA CYS A 265 -28.92 8.97 0.49
C CYS A 265 -29.51 9.57 -0.80
N GLY A 266 -29.27 8.94 -1.95
CA GLY A 266 -29.86 9.40 -3.21
C GLY A 266 -31.37 9.19 -3.20
N GLY A 267 -32.14 10.28 -3.21
CA GLY A 267 -33.60 10.24 -3.17
C GLY A 267 -34.19 9.31 -4.24
N ALA A 268 -35.01 8.35 -3.81
CA ALA A 268 -35.77 7.49 -4.71
C ALA A 268 -37.09 8.19 -5.09
N ARG A 269 -37.36 8.31 -6.40
CA ARG A 269 -38.61 8.91 -6.89
C ARG A 269 -39.76 7.90 -6.88
N THR A 270 -39.48 6.62 -7.06
CA THR A 270 -40.47 5.53 -7.06
C THR A 270 -40.10 4.39 -6.11
N ARG A 271 -41.09 3.56 -5.73
CA ARG A 271 -40.84 2.34 -4.94
C ARG A 271 -39.98 1.32 -5.69
N GLN A 272 -40.10 1.25 -7.02
CA GLN A 272 -39.27 0.40 -7.86
C GLN A 272 -37.81 0.86 -7.84
N ASP A 273 -37.56 2.18 -7.92
CA ASP A 273 -36.22 2.75 -7.79
C ASP A 273 -35.61 2.44 -6.43
N ALA A 274 -36.40 2.53 -5.35
CA ALA A 274 -35.93 2.19 -4.01
C ALA A 274 -35.52 0.71 -3.90
N ARG A 275 -36.32 -0.23 -4.46
CA ARG A 275 -35.97 -1.65 -4.50
C ARG A 275 -34.71 -1.90 -5.32
N ARG A 276 -34.60 -1.27 -6.50
CA ARG A 276 -33.42 -1.38 -7.37
C ARG A 276 -32.16 -0.87 -6.65
N ARG A 277 -32.21 0.29 -6.00
CA ARG A 277 -31.09 0.85 -5.21
C ARG A 277 -30.67 -0.08 -4.07
N ARG A 278 -31.61 -0.68 -3.35
CA ARG A 278 -31.30 -1.69 -2.30
C ARG A 278 -30.59 -2.91 -2.89
N GLY A 279 -31.04 -3.42 -4.04
CA GLY A 279 -30.37 -4.52 -4.75
C GLY A 279 -28.93 -4.16 -5.14
N TRP A 280 -28.72 -2.96 -5.69
CA TRP A 280 -27.37 -2.45 -5.99
C TRP A 280 -26.52 -2.26 -4.75
N ALA A 281 -27.11 -1.85 -3.62
CA ALA A 281 -26.38 -1.70 -2.36
C ALA A 281 -25.86 -3.05 -1.85
N VAL A 282 -26.72 -4.07 -1.84
CA VAL A 282 -26.33 -5.44 -1.49
C VAL A 282 -25.23 -5.95 -2.41
N PHE A 283 -25.39 -5.80 -3.73
CA PHE A 283 -24.37 -6.22 -4.70
C PHE A 283 -23.03 -5.54 -4.46
N ALA A 284 -23.04 -4.23 -4.26
CA ALA A 284 -21.82 -3.44 -4.02
C ALA A 284 -21.11 -3.86 -2.72
N THR A 285 -21.84 -4.12 -1.64
CA THR A 285 -21.26 -4.66 -0.40
C THR A 285 -20.69 -6.06 -0.60
N THR A 286 -21.40 -6.96 -1.28
CA THR A 286 -20.91 -8.31 -1.59
C THR A 286 -19.64 -8.25 -2.45
N ALA A 287 -19.62 -7.40 -3.47
CA ALA A 287 -18.46 -7.20 -4.33
C ALA A 287 -17.26 -6.65 -3.56
N PHE A 288 -17.48 -5.67 -2.68
CA PHE A 288 -16.42 -5.10 -1.83
C PHE A 288 -15.82 -6.15 -0.89
N VAL A 289 -16.67 -6.91 -0.18
CA VAL A 289 -16.21 -7.96 0.75
C VAL A 289 -15.44 -9.04 -0.01
N PHE A 290 -15.96 -9.51 -1.15
CA PHE A 290 -15.28 -10.50 -1.98
C PHE A 290 -13.93 -9.99 -2.50
N LEU A 291 -13.89 -8.76 -3.02
CA LEU A 291 -12.68 -8.16 -3.55
C LEU A 291 -11.63 -7.99 -2.44
N SER A 292 -12.01 -7.45 -1.28
CA SER A 292 -11.13 -7.28 -0.11
C SER A 292 -10.58 -8.61 0.37
N GLY A 293 -11.42 -9.65 0.47
CA GLY A 293 -10.97 -11.00 0.83
C GLY A 293 -10.07 -11.65 -0.22
N TRP A 294 -10.30 -11.38 -1.51
CA TRP A 294 -9.45 -11.85 -2.60
C TRP A 294 -8.09 -11.13 -2.63
N MET A 295 -8.03 -9.88 -2.18
CA MET A 295 -6.78 -9.10 -2.02
C MET A 295 -6.04 -9.40 -0.70
N CYS A 296 -6.56 -10.27 0.16
CA CYS A 296 -5.84 -10.70 1.35
C CYS A 296 -4.72 -11.67 0.97
N ARG A 297 -3.50 -11.44 1.48
CA ARG A 297 -2.37 -12.35 1.29
C ARG A 297 -2.66 -13.72 1.89
N ASN A 298 -3.12 -13.73 3.14
CA ASN A 298 -3.46 -14.91 3.90
C ASN A 298 -4.99 -15.01 4.03
N ARG A 299 -5.55 -16.16 3.65
CA ARG A 299 -7.00 -16.41 3.68
C ARG A 299 -7.47 -16.97 5.03
N GLN A 300 -7.11 -16.27 6.10
CA GLN A 300 -7.46 -16.64 7.47
C GLN A 300 -7.72 -15.40 8.32
N PHE A 301 -8.38 -15.58 9.46
CA PHE A 301 -8.48 -14.56 10.50
C PHE A 301 -7.36 -14.76 11.50
N SER A 302 -6.63 -13.71 11.79
CA SER A 302 -5.73 -13.67 12.94
C SER A 302 -6.49 -13.28 14.19
N SER A 303 -6.04 -13.78 15.34
CA SER A 303 -6.58 -13.33 16.63
C SER A 303 -6.37 -11.83 16.80
N ILE A 304 -7.22 -11.17 17.59
CA ILE A 304 -7.11 -9.72 17.82
C ILE A 304 -5.76 -9.40 18.48
N ASP A 305 -5.32 -10.24 19.42
CA ASP A 305 -4.04 -10.07 20.10
C ASP A 305 -2.86 -10.21 19.13
N ASP A 306 -2.92 -11.19 18.22
CA ASP A 306 -1.89 -11.36 17.18
C ASP A 306 -1.88 -10.18 16.20
N TYR A 307 -3.06 -9.72 15.79
CA TYR A 307 -3.19 -8.56 14.91
C TYR A 307 -2.59 -7.31 15.57
N ILE A 308 -2.97 -6.99 16.80
CA ILE A 308 -2.44 -5.81 17.52
C ILE A 308 -0.93 -5.97 17.77
N ALA A 309 -0.46 -7.17 18.15
CA ALA A 309 0.95 -7.45 18.35
C ALA A 309 1.76 -7.48 17.04
N GLY A 310 1.12 -7.63 15.88
CA GLY A 310 1.76 -7.76 14.57
C GLY A 310 2.39 -9.13 14.32
N ARG A 311 1.81 -10.20 14.88
CA ARG A 311 2.28 -11.60 14.75
C ARG A 311 1.63 -12.36 13.58
N THR A 312 1.08 -11.63 12.59
CA THR A 312 0.17 -12.13 11.54
C THR A 312 0.81 -12.32 10.16
#